data_AF-A0A3B0V4D0-F1
#
_entry.id   AF-A0A3B0V4D0-F1
#
_cell.length_a   1.000
_cell.length_b   1.000
_cell.length_c   1.000
_cell.angle_alpha   90.00
_cell.angle_beta   90.00
_cell.angle_gamma   90.00
#
_symmetry.space_group_name_H-M   'P 1'
#
loop_
_entity.id
_entity.type
_entity.pdbx_description
1 polymer ?
#
loop_
_entity_poly.entity_id
_entity_poly.type
_entity_poly.pdbx_seq_one_letter_code
_entity_poly.pdbx_strand_id
1 'polypeptide(L)'
;MAMHLYHINMLYLLWLLPLPAALFIYAARKRRQAVQALALSGGNAVKPLIGRRLWWRPVLIIIGLIFLIIALARPAWNRKDVVIKRSGRDVVFMLDVSRSMLAEDLRPNRLTQAKMAIKDTIASLNGDRVALVTFA
;
A
#
# COMPACT_ATOMS: atom_id res chain seq x y z
N MET A 1 4.57 -22.38 -0.02
CA MET A 1 5.04 -20.98 0.11
C MET A 1 4.61 -20.22 -1.14
N ALA A 2 3.43 -19.60 -1.14
CA ALA A 2 2.93 -18.88 -2.31
C ALA A 2 3.42 -17.42 -2.28
N MET A 3 3.97 -16.94 -3.39
CA MET A 3 4.30 -15.54 -3.61
C MET A 3 3.02 -14.81 -4.01
N HIS A 4 2.66 -13.74 -3.31
CA HIS A 4 1.51 -12.91 -3.65
C HIS A 4 1.99 -11.56 -4.20
N LEU A 5 1.44 -11.14 -5.33
CA LEU A 5 1.69 -9.84 -5.97
C LEU A 5 0.50 -8.92 -5.68
N TYR A 6 0.71 -7.78 -5.03
CA TYR A 6 -0.40 -6.86 -4.69
C TYR A 6 -1.02 -6.20 -5.92
N HIS A 7 -0.17 -5.91 -6.89
CA HIS A 7 -0.55 -5.16 -8.07
C HIS A 7 -0.17 -5.97 -9.30
N ILE A 8 -0.86 -7.11 -9.50
CA ILE A 8 -0.69 -7.95 -10.69
C ILE A 8 -0.80 -7.13 -11.98
N ASN A 9 -1.66 -6.11 -11.98
CA ASN A 9 -1.86 -5.19 -13.12
C ASN A 9 -0.60 -4.39 -13.47
N MET A 10 0.36 -4.20 -12.56
CA MET A 10 1.60 -3.50 -12.86
C MET A 10 2.50 -4.33 -13.79
N LEU A 11 2.30 -5.64 -13.88
CA LEU A 11 3.02 -6.48 -14.86
C LEU A 11 2.64 -6.11 -16.31
N TYR A 12 1.49 -5.50 -16.55
CA TYR A 12 1.13 -5.03 -17.90
C TYR A 12 2.09 -3.95 -18.43
N LEU A 13 2.81 -3.24 -17.56
CA LEU A 13 3.86 -2.30 -17.96
C LEU A 13 5.01 -2.97 -18.73
N LEU A 14 5.18 -4.29 -18.60
CA LEU A 14 6.15 -5.04 -19.41
C LEU A 14 5.82 -4.96 -20.91
N TRP A 15 4.55 -4.82 -21.29
CA TRP A 15 4.17 -4.62 -22.70
C TRP A 15 4.64 -3.28 -23.26
N LEU A 16 5.06 -2.33 -22.42
CA LEU A 16 5.61 -1.06 -22.83
C LEU A 16 7.13 -1.12 -23.09
N LEU A 17 7.84 -2.16 -22.64
CA LEU A 17 9.29 -2.34 -22.86
C LEU A 17 9.75 -2.38 -24.33
N PRO A 18 8.97 -2.88 -25.31
CA PRO A 18 9.33 -2.80 -26.72
C PRO A 18 9.53 -1.37 -27.21
N LEU A 19 8.84 -0.39 -26.62
CA LEU A 19 8.90 1.01 -27.04
C LEU A 19 10.28 1.67 -26.79
N PRO A 20 10.85 1.67 -25.56
CA PRO A 20 12.21 2.15 -25.35
C PRO A 20 13.24 1.31 -26.11
N ALA A 21 13.04 0.00 -26.27
CA ALA A 21 13.93 -0.84 -27.07
C ALA A 21 13.94 -0.42 -28.56
N ALA A 22 12.78 -0.17 -29.15
CA ALA A 22 12.64 0.32 -30.52
C ALA A 22 13.27 1.70 -30.70
N LEU A 23 13.08 2.61 -29.75
CA LEU A 23 13.71 3.93 -29.75
C LEU A 23 15.25 3.83 -29.71
N PHE A 24 15.80 2.95 -28.86
CA PHE A 24 17.25 2.70 -28.83
C PHE A 24 17.78 2.14 -30.15
N ILE A 25 17.06 1.20 -30.78
CA ILE A 25 17.44 0.64 -32.09
C ILE A 25 17.38 1.73 -33.17
N TYR A 26 16.32 2.53 -33.20
CA TYR A 26 16.16 3.63 -34.15
C TYR A 26 17.28 4.67 -34.01
N ALA A 27 17.56 5.11 -32.79
CA ALA A 27 18.64 6.05 -32.49
C ALA A 27 20.02 5.47 -32.90
N ALA A 28 20.25 4.17 -32.65
CA ALA A 28 21.47 3.50 -33.07
C ALA A 28 21.61 3.43 -34.61
N ARG A 29 20.52 3.15 -35.34
CA ARG A 29 20.51 3.14 -36.81
C ARG A 29 20.78 4.53 -37.38
N LYS A 30 20.08 5.57 -36.88
CA LYS A 30 20.26 6.95 -37.32
C LYS A 30 21.68 7.46 -37.05
N ARG A 31 22.26 7.11 -35.91
CA ARG A 31 23.66 7.43 -35.58
C ARG A 31 24.64 6.77 -36.54
N ARG A 32 24.42 5.50 -36.92
CA ARG A 32 25.25 4.81 -37.91
C ARG A 32 25.18 5.48 -39.28
N GLN A 33 23.97 5.85 -39.73
CA GLN A 33 23.78 6.57 -41.00
C GLN A 33 24.46 7.93 -41.01
N ALA A 34 24.34 8.71 -39.92
CA ALA A 34 25.00 10.01 -39.81
C ALA A 34 26.54 9.90 -39.85
N VAL A 35 27.11 8.88 -39.19
CA VAL A 35 28.56 8.61 -39.23
C VAL A 35 29.01 8.18 -40.63
N GLN A 36 28.23 7.36 -41.34
CA GLN A 36 28.52 6.97 -42.71
C GLN A 36 28.46 8.16 -43.68
N ALA A 37 27.44 9.03 -43.54
CA ALA A 37 27.33 10.24 -44.34
C ALA A 37 28.53 11.18 -44.11
N LEU A 38 28.98 11.35 -42.85
CA LEU A 38 30.16 12.17 -42.53
C LEU A 38 31.46 11.59 -43.11
N ALA A 39 31.60 10.25 -43.11
CA ALA A 39 32.77 9.56 -43.63
C ALA A 39 32.90 9.66 -45.16
N LEU A 40 31.76 9.80 -45.87
CA LEU A 40 31.73 9.97 -47.32
C LEU A 40 32.05 11.41 -47.76
N SER A 41 31.85 12.41 -46.89
CA SER A 41 32.11 13.83 -47.18
C SER A 41 33.56 14.29 -46.92
N GLY A 42 34.53 13.37 -46.81
CA GLY A 42 35.96 13.70 -46.71
C GLY A 42 36.43 14.30 -45.38
N GLY A 43 35.53 14.46 -44.39
CA GLY A 43 35.94 14.75 -43.01
C GLY A 43 36.59 13.52 -42.39
N ASN A 44 37.69 13.69 -41.66
CA ASN A 44 38.36 12.62 -40.91
C ASN A 44 37.32 11.73 -40.25
N ALA A 45 37.10 10.55 -40.83
CA ALA A 45 36.06 9.64 -40.39
C ALA A 45 36.41 9.22 -38.97
N VAL A 46 35.76 9.86 -38.00
CA VAL A 46 35.85 9.46 -36.60
C VAL A 46 35.29 8.05 -36.60
N LYS A 47 36.17 7.04 -36.59
CA LYS A 47 35.76 5.64 -36.47
C LYS A 47 34.75 5.63 -35.34
N PRO A 48 33.50 5.20 -35.57
CA PRO A 48 32.59 5.05 -34.46
C PRO A 48 33.31 4.04 -33.57
N LEU A 49 33.82 4.52 -32.44
CA LEU A 49 34.28 3.67 -31.37
C LEU A 49 32.99 2.99 -30.91
N ILE A 50 32.59 1.94 -31.62
CA ILE A 50 31.59 0.96 -31.21
C ILE A 50 32.31 0.14 -30.14
N GLY A 51 32.73 0.84 -29.08
CA GLY A 51 33.24 0.22 -27.89
C GLY A 51 32.08 -0.59 -27.33
N ARG A 52 32.40 -1.81 -26.90
CA ARG A 52 31.52 -2.73 -26.17
C ARG A 52 30.58 -1.98 -25.20
N ARG A 53 31.05 -0.91 -24.55
CA ARG A 53 30.31 0.02 -23.68
C ARG A 53 29.01 0.61 -24.24
N LEU A 54 28.85 0.76 -25.57
CA LEU A 54 27.63 1.33 -26.18
C LEU A 54 26.45 0.35 -26.17
N TRP A 55 26.70 -0.96 -26.11
CA TRP A 55 25.65 -1.99 -26.08
C TRP A 55 25.18 -2.33 -24.66
N TRP A 56 26.05 -2.23 -23.65
CA TRP A 56 25.66 -2.51 -22.25
C TRP A 56 24.73 -1.44 -21.67
N ARG A 57 24.85 -0.19 -22.10
CA ARG A 57 24.00 0.91 -21.61
C ARG A 57 22.50 0.66 -21.80
N PRO A 58 21.99 0.40 -23.02
CA PRO A 58 20.56 0.13 -23.22
C PRO A 58 20.12 -1.17 -22.53
N VAL A 59 20.97 -2.20 -22.50
CA VAL A 59 20.68 -3.46 -21.80
C VAL A 59 20.49 -3.23 -20.30
N LEU A 60 21.38 -2.48 -19.66
CA LEU A 60 21.28 -2.15 -18.24
C LEU A 60 20.03 -1.30 -17.93
N ILE A 61 19.65 -0.39 -18.83
CA ILE A 61 18.42 0.41 -18.69
C ILE A 61 17.19 -0.49 -18.76
N ILE A 62 17.13 -1.41 -19.72
CA ILE A 62 16.01 -2.37 -19.86
C ILE A 62 15.92 -3.28 -18.63
N ILE A 63 17.05 -3.81 -18.17
CA ILE A 63 17.10 -4.64 -16.95
C ILE A 63 16.64 -3.84 -15.73
N GLY A 64 17.09 -2.58 -15.59
CA GLY A 64 16.65 -1.69 -14.53
C GLY A 64 15.15 -1.43 -14.55
N LEU A 65 14.57 -1.20 -15.74
CA LEU A 65 13.13 -1.04 -15.91
C LEU A 65 12.35 -2.31 -15.53
N ILE A 66 12.85 -3.49 -15.88
CA ILE A 66 12.25 -4.76 -15.48
C ILE A 66 12.24 -4.88 -13.96
N PHE A 67 13.36 -4.60 -13.29
CA PHE A 67 13.43 -4.63 -11.82
C PHE A 67 12.51 -3.60 -11.16
N LEU A 68 12.39 -2.41 -11.75
CA LEU A 68 11.47 -1.38 -11.28
C LEU A 68 10.01 -1.85 -11.38
N ILE A 69 9.60 -2.47 -12.49
CA ILE A 69 8.26 -3.01 -12.68
C ILE A 69 7.97 -4.13 -11.68
N ILE A 70 8.94 -5.03 -11.45
CA ILE A 70 8.83 -6.09 -10.44
C ILE A 70 8.68 -5.50 -9.03
N ALA A 71 9.46 -4.47 -8.69
CA ALA A 71 9.36 -3.78 -7.41
C ALA A 71 7.98 -3.13 -7.22
N LEU A 72 7.41 -2.52 -8.27
CA LEU A 72 6.06 -1.95 -8.26
C LEU A 72 4.96 -3.01 -8.10
N ALA A 73 5.14 -4.21 -8.65
CA ALA A 73 4.24 -5.34 -8.42
C ALA A 73 4.24 -5.81 -6.95
N ARG A 74 5.25 -5.36 -6.16
CA ARG A 74 5.39 -5.55 -4.72
C ARG A 74 5.29 -7.02 -4.31
N PRO A 75 6.22 -7.89 -4.73
CA PRO A 75 6.19 -9.30 -4.31
C PRO A 75 6.29 -9.41 -2.79
N ALA A 76 5.33 -10.08 -2.17
CA ALA A 76 5.37 -10.41 -0.75
C ALA A 76 5.24 -11.91 -0.54
N TRP A 77 6.03 -12.41 0.41
CA TRP A 77 5.94 -13.79 0.89
C TRP A 77 5.29 -13.85 2.25
N ASN A 78 4.55 -14.94 2.47
CA ASN A 78 4.08 -15.34 3.79
C ASN A 78 3.24 -14.28 4.51
N ARG A 79 2.26 -13.72 3.80
CA ARG A 79 1.26 -12.87 4.44
C ARG A 79 0.46 -13.68 5.44
N LYS A 80 0.58 -13.29 6.71
CA LYS A 80 -0.49 -13.50 7.69
C LYS A 80 -1.39 -12.28 7.56
N ASP A 81 -2.50 -12.40 6.84
CA ASP A 81 -3.55 -11.39 6.92
C ASP A 81 -4.13 -11.45 8.32
N VAL A 82 -3.51 -10.73 9.25
CA VAL A 82 -4.09 -10.48 10.56
C VAL A 82 -5.19 -9.45 10.32
N VAL A 83 -6.34 -9.92 9.84
CA VAL A 83 -7.56 -9.13 9.84
C VAL A 83 -7.95 -8.99 11.30
N ILE A 84 -7.42 -7.96 11.96
CA ILE A 84 -7.91 -7.55 13.27
C ILE A 84 -9.30 -6.97 13.01
N LYS A 85 -10.32 -7.83 12.94
CA LYS A 85 -11.72 -7.40 13.04
C LYS A 85 -11.92 -6.86 14.46
N ARG A 86 -11.55 -5.60 14.69
CA ARG A 86 -11.98 -4.85 15.87
C ARG A 86 -13.45 -4.52 15.67
N SER A 87 -14.32 -5.49 15.96
CA SER A 87 -15.76 -5.26 16.07
C SER A 87 -16.04 -4.71 17.46
N GLY A 88 -15.73 -3.44 17.70
CA GLY A 88 -16.21 -2.75 18.90
C GLY A 88 -17.71 -2.48 18.75
N ARG A 89 -18.53 -3.07 19.62
CA ARG A 89 -19.97 -2.77 19.72
C ARG A 89 -20.17 -1.38 20.32
N ASP A 90 -21.26 -0.73 19.95
CA ASP A 90 -21.71 0.51 20.59
C ASP A 90 -22.69 0.17 21.71
N VAL A 91 -22.34 0.51 22.95
CA VAL A 91 -23.18 0.27 24.14
C VAL A 91 -23.57 1.61 24.75
N VAL A 92 -24.88 1.86 24.87
CA VAL A 92 -25.43 3.08 25.47
C VAL A 92 -26.16 2.72 26.76
N PHE A 93 -25.70 3.26 27.89
CA PHE A 93 -26.38 3.14 29.17
C PHE A 93 -27.34 4.31 29.35
N MET A 94 -28.62 4.03 29.59
CA MET A 94 -29.62 5.05 29.96
C MET A 94 -29.89 4.95 31.45
N LEU A 95 -29.50 5.97 32.22
CA LEU A 95 -29.56 5.97 33.68
C LEU A 95 -30.56 7.02 34.19
N ASP A 96 -31.59 6.56 34.87
CA ASP A 96 -32.50 7.44 35.63
C ASP A 96 -31.81 7.98 36.89
N VAL A 97 -31.89 9.29 37.12
CA VAL A 97 -31.40 10.00 38.31
C VAL A 97 -32.52 10.71 39.09
N SER A 98 -33.78 10.30 38.87
CA SER A 98 -34.97 10.78 39.58
C SER A 98 -34.94 10.46 41.09
N ARG A 99 -35.81 11.12 41.86
CA ARG A 99 -35.91 10.89 43.32
C ARG A 99 -36.29 9.45 43.68
N SER A 100 -37.03 8.74 42.82
CA SER A 100 -37.35 7.32 43.02
C SER A 100 -36.12 6.42 43.01
N MET A 101 -35.02 6.85 42.38
CA MET A 101 -33.76 6.11 42.35
C MET A 101 -32.95 6.23 43.66
N LEU A 102 -33.35 7.14 44.57
CA LEU A 102 -32.82 7.21 45.93
C LEU A 102 -33.52 6.24 46.89
N ALA A 103 -34.50 5.45 46.42
CA ALA A 103 -35.11 4.41 47.23
C ALA A 103 -34.06 3.37 47.69
N GLU A 104 -34.19 2.97 48.96
CA GLU A 104 -33.26 2.06 49.65
C GLU A 104 -33.77 0.61 49.71
N ASP A 105 -34.75 0.26 48.88
CA ASP A 105 -35.21 -1.12 48.70
C ASP A 105 -34.08 -2.04 48.19
N LEU A 106 -33.08 -1.44 47.54
CA LEU A 106 -31.77 -2.02 47.31
C LEU A 106 -30.71 -1.18 48.03
N ARG A 107 -29.99 -1.77 49.00
CA ARG A 107 -28.91 -1.07 49.73
C ARG A 107 -27.73 -0.75 48.81
N PRO A 108 -27.10 0.43 48.89
CA PRO A 108 -27.50 1.57 49.71
C PRO A 108 -28.67 2.36 49.09
N ASN A 109 -28.75 2.47 47.77
CA ASN A 109 -29.96 2.87 47.03
C ASN A 109 -29.87 2.34 45.59
N ARG A 110 -31.01 2.35 44.88
CA ARG A 110 -31.09 1.89 43.48
C ARG A 110 -30.07 2.57 42.57
N LEU A 111 -29.87 3.88 42.72
CA LEU A 111 -28.90 4.64 41.92
C LEU A 111 -27.46 4.14 42.11
N THR A 112 -27.07 3.87 43.36
CA THR A 112 -25.73 3.37 43.66
C THR A 112 -25.54 1.96 43.13
N GLN A 113 -26.56 1.11 43.22
CA GLN A 113 -26.54 -0.22 42.63
C GLN A 113 -26.43 -0.18 41.10
N ALA A 114 -27.19 0.71 40.43
CA ALA A 114 -27.10 0.90 38.99
C ALA A 114 -25.69 1.34 38.55
N LYS A 115 -25.05 2.26 39.30
CA LYS A 115 -23.66 2.67 39.04
C LYS A 115 -22.67 1.50 39.16
N MET A 116 -22.83 0.63 40.15
CA MET A 116 -21.98 -0.56 40.31
C MET A 116 -22.17 -1.54 39.16
N ALA A 117 -23.42 -1.83 38.78
CA ALA A 117 -23.73 -2.71 37.65
C ALA A 117 -23.14 -2.20 36.32
N ILE A 118 -23.22 -0.88 36.07
CA ILE A 118 -22.60 -0.26 34.88
C ILE A 118 -21.08 -0.44 34.93
N LYS A 119 -20.44 -0.19 36.07
CA LYS A 119 -18.98 -0.33 36.24
C LYS A 119 -18.52 -1.78 35.99
N ASP A 120 -19.24 -2.75 36.52
CA ASP A 120 -18.96 -4.18 36.33
C ASP A 120 -19.16 -4.60 34.87
N THR A 121 -20.20 -4.05 34.23
CA THR A 121 -20.45 -4.30 32.80
C THR A 121 -19.30 -3.74 31.94
N ILE A 122 -18.86 -2.51 32.21
CA ILE A 122 -17.73 -1.88 31.49
C ILE A 122 -16.45 -2.70 31.61
N ALA A 123 -16.19 -3.32 32.77
CA ALA A 123 -15.01 -4.18 32.96
C ALA A 123 -15.01 -5.42 32.04
N SER A 124 -16.18 -5.85 31.54
CA SER A 124 -16.31 -6.96 30.59
C SER A 124 -16.20 -6.55 29.12
N LEU A 125 -16.29 -5.24 28.82
CA LEU A 125 -16.26 -4.71 27.47
C LEU A 125 -14.81 -4.60 26.96
N ASN A 126 -14.49 -5.27 25.85
CA ASN A 126 -13.15 -5.33 25.29
C ASN A 126 -13.07 -4.60 23.94
N GLY A 127 -12.70 -3.32 23.98
CA GLY A 127 -12.60 -2.49 22.77
C GLY A 127 -13.94 -2.02 22.20
N ASP A 128 -15.03 -2.18 22.95
CA ASP A 128 -16.36 -1.63 22.67
C ASP A 128 -16.40 -0.12 23.00
N ARG A 129 -17.25 0.64 22.32
CA ARG A 129 -17.47 2.07 22.57
C ARG A 129 -18.66 2.23 23.52
N VAL A 130 -18.50 3.10 24.52
CA VAL A 130 -19.50 3.27 25.60
C VAL A 130 -19.98 4.71 25.66
N ALA A 131 -21.30 4.88 25.78
CA ALA A 131 -21.94 6.16 26.10
C ALA A 131 -22.84 6.00 27.34
N LEU A 132 -22.97 7.07 28.12
CA LEU A 132 -23.88 7.16 29.27
C LEU A 132 -24.79 8.37 29.08
N VAL A 133 -26.10 8.15 29.14
CA VAL A 133 -27.13 9.18 29.04
C VAL A 133 -27.92 9.18 30.35
N THR A 134 -27.98 10.31 31.03
CA THR A 134 -28.77 10.47 32.25
C THR A 134 -30.06 11.22 31.98
N PHE A 135 -31.15 10.82 32.62
CA PHE A 135 -32.45 11.49 32.57
C PHE A 135 -33.09 11.47 33.97
N ALA A 136 -34.07 12.34 34.23
CA ALA A 136 -34.69 12.55 35.54
C ALA A 136 -36.19 12.79 35.43
#